data_AF-A0AA94Y022-F1
#
_entry.id   AF-A0AA94Y022-F1
#
_cell.length_a   1.000
_cell.length_b   1.000
_cell.length_c   1.000
_cell.angle_alpha   90.00
_cell.angle_beta   90.00
_cell.angle_gamma   90.00
#
_symmetry.space_group_name_H-M   'P 1'
#
loop_
_entity.id
_entity.type
_entity.pdbx_description
1 polymer ?
#
loop_
_entity_poly.entity_id
_entity_poly.type
_entity_poly.pdbx_seq_one_letter_code
_entity_poly.pdbx_strand_id
1 'polypeptide(L)' 'MKVAILYICTGKYNQFFKGFFESCEKYLLKDIAQLEYYVFTDDMSLSDEANVHLIKKSAQAFRQTLFSASICSYK' A
#
# COMPACT_ATOMS: atom_id res chain seq x y z
N MET A 1 13.37 10.05 -11.47
CA MET A 1 13.37 9.76 -10.01
C MET A 1 12.34 8.68 -9.74
N LYS A 2 12.62 7.72 -8.85
CA LYS A 2 11.65 6.68 -8.47
C LYS A 2 11.23 6.86 -7.02
N VAL A 3 9.94 6.76 -6.74
CA VAL A 3 9.38 6.89 -5.40
C VAL A 3 8.56 5.65 -5.08
N ALA A 4 8.95 4.96 -4.01
CA ALA A 4 8.23 3.79 -3.51
C ALA A 4 7.13 4.24 -2.55
N ILE A 5 5.91 3.77 -2.79
CA ILE A 5 4.72 4.03 -1.97
C ILE A 5 4.39 2.74 -1.22
N LEU A 6 4.45 2.79 0.10
CA LEU A 6 4.01 1.72 0.97
C LEU A 6 2.52 1.91 1.28
N TYR A 7 1.68 0.97 0.87
CA TYR A 7 0.24 1.02 1.15
C TYR A 7 -0.22 -0.29 1.79
N ILE A 8 -1.08 -0.22 2.80
CA ILE A 8 -1.53 -1.40 3.55
C ILE A 8 -3.05 -1.40 3.61
N CYS A 9 -3.68 -2.44 3.07
CA CYS A 9 -5.13 -2.53 2.94
C CYS A 9 -5.64 -3.97 3.09
N THR A 10 -5.53 -4.50 4.31
CA THR A 10 -6.08 -5.82 4.64
C THR A 10 -7.56 -5.75 5.00
N GLY A 11 -8.32 -6.80 4.71
CA GLY A 11 -9.76 -6.89 4.96
C GLY A 11 -10.54 -5.82 4.21
N LYS A 12 -11.47 -5.15 4.91
CA LYS A 12 -12.37 -4.13 4.32
C LYS A 12 -11.67 -2.87 3.81
N TYR A 13 -10.37 -2.71 4.06
CA TYR A 13 -9.62 -1.55 3.58
C TYR A 13 -9.27 -1.64 2.08
N ASN A 14 -9.39 -2.81 1.47
CA ASN A 14 -9.15 -3.01 0.03
C ASN A 14 -10.02 -2.10 -0.86
N GLN A 15 -11.26 -1.81 -0.45
CA GLN A 15 -12.21 -0.97 -1.19
C GLN A 15 -11.71 0.48 -1.42
N PHE A 16 -10.77 0.96 -0.61
CA PHE A 16 -10.21 2.31 -0.74
C PHE A 16 -9.01 2.38 -1.70
N PHE A 17 -8.43 1.24 -2.06
CA PHE A 17 -7.21 1.19 -2.87
C PHE A 17 -7.42 1.84 -4.24
N LYS A 18 -8.54 1.56 -4.90
CA LYS A 18 -8.82 2.10 -6.24
C LYS A 18 -8.79 3.63 -6.27
N GLY A 19 -9.53 4.28 -5.37
CA GLY A 19 -9.55 5.75 -5.31
C GLY A 19 -8.20 6.35 -4.90
N PHE A 20 -7.46 5.66 -4.00
CA PHE A 20 -6.11 6.06 -3.63
C PHE A 20 -5.16 6.02 -4.84
N PHE A 21 -5.10 4.88 -5.53
CA PHE A 21 -4.25 4.67 -6.70
C PHE A 21 -4.54 5.72 -7.80
N GLU A 22 -5.81 5.87 -8.20
CA GLU A 22 -6.21 6.84 -9.23
C GLU A 22 -5.85 8.29 -8.84
N SER A 23 -5.97 8.64 -7.55
CA SER A 23 -5.61 9.97 -7.07
C SER A 23 -4.10 10.21 -7.09
N CYS A 24 -3.30 9.20 -6.76
CA CYS A 24 -1.84 9.29 -6.79
C CYS A 24 -1.35 9.46 -8.23
N GLU A 25 -1.81 8.63 -9.16
CA GLU A 25 -1.43 8.75 -10.58
C GLU A 25 -1.83 10.11 -11.17
N LYS A 26 -2.94 10.70 -10.70
CA LYS A 26 -3.42 11.99 -11.19
C LYS A 26 -2.68 13.19 -10.63
N TYR A 27 -2.27 13.15 -9.36
CA TYR A 27 -1.82 14.35 -8.63
C TYR A 27 -0.44 14.21 -7.98
N LEU A 28 -0.05 13.01 -7.55
CA LEU A 28 1.16 12.82 -6.76
C LEU A 28 2.39 12.77 -7.66
N LEU A 29 3.26 13.77 -7.55
CA LEU A 29 4.55 13.84 -8.27
C LEU A 29 4.43 13.60 -9.78
N LYS A 30 3.27 13.98 -10.34
CA LYS A 30 2.98 13.82 -11.75
C LYS A 30 4.05 14.50 -12.60
N ASP A 31 4.53 13.79 -13.62
CA ASP A 31 5.58 14.21 -14.56
C ASP A 31 6.97 14.44 -13.92
N ILE A 32 7.13 14.17 -12.62
CA ILE A 32 8.38 14.38 -11.86
C ILE A 32 9.02 13.05 -11.47
N ALA A 33 8.22 12.07 -11.06
CA ALA A 33 8.69 10.77 -10.58
C ALA A 33 7.85 9.60 -11.09
N GLN A 34 8.49 8.44 -11.18
CA GLN A 34 7.80 7.16 -11.37
C GLN A 34 7.43 6.60 -10.01
N LEU A 35 6.15 6.30 -9.82
CA LEU A 35 5.61 5.74 -8.58
C LEU A 35 5.60 4.20 -8.67
N GLU A 36 6.08 3.56 -7.60
CA GLU A 36 6.06 2.10 -7.43
C GLU A 36 5.27 1.78 -6.16
N TYR A 37 4.17 1.05 -6.28
CA TYR A 37 3.26 0.78 -5.17
C TYR A 37 3.53 -0.59 -4.57
N TYR A 38 3.90 -0.63 -3.29
CA TYR A 38 4.08 -1.86 -2.52
C TYR A 38 2.86 -2.03 -1.61
N VAL A 39 1.95 -2.89 -2.03
CA VAL A 39 0.61 -3.00 -1.44
C VAL A 39 0.52 -4.27 -0.61
N PHE A 40 0.40 -4.11 0.71
CA PHE A 40 0.25 -5.21 1.65
C PHE A 40 -1.24 -5.49 1.85
N THR A 41 -1.70 -6.64 1.36
CA THR A 41 -3.12 -7.00 1.39
C THR A 41 -3.32 -8.50 1.54
N ASP A 42 -4.49 -8.90 2.00
CA ASP A 42 -4.96 -10.29 2.03
C ASP A 42 -5.67 -10.69 0.72
N ASP A 43 -5.99 -9.73 -0.13
CA ASP A 43 -6.65 -9.91 -1.43
C ASP A 43 -5.67 -9.70 -2.60
N MET A 44 -5.23 -10.79 -3.21
CA MET A 44 -4.29 -10.75 -4.35
C MET A 44 -4.97 -10.40 -5.68
N SER A 45 -6.29 -10.24 -5.71
CA SER A 45 -7.05 -9.81 -6.89
C SER A 45 -7.30 -8.30 -6.93
N LEU A 46 -6.60 -7.54 -6.07
CA LEU A 46 -6.81 -6.11 -5.87
C LEU A 46 -6.43 -5.26 -7.10
N SER A 47 -5.39 -5.66 -7.83
CA SER A 47 -4.89 -4.93 -9.00
C SER A 47 -3.95 -5.82 -9.83
N ASP A 48 -3.98 -5.64 -11.15
CA ASP A 48 -3.09 -6.29 -12.12
C ASP A 48 -2.11 -5.29 -12.78
N GLU A 49 -2.03 -4.07 -12.25
CA GLU A 49 -1.18 -3.01 -12.80
C GLU A 49 0.32 -3.30 -12.60
N ALA A 50 1.13 -3.01 -13.62
CA ALA A 50 2.55 -3.37 -13.63
C ALA A 50 3.40 -2.65 -12.57
N ASN A 51 2.98 -1.47 -12.13
CA ASN A 51 3.64 -0.68 -11.07
C ASN A 51 3.08 -0.98 -9.67
N VAL A 52 2.21 -1.99 -9.54
CA VAL A 52 1.61 -2.41 -8.27
C VAL A 52 2.13 -3.79 -7.87
N HIS A 53 2.91 -3.81 -6.79
CA HIS A 53 3.49 -5.00 -6.19
C HIS A 53 2.64 -5.46 -5.02
N LEU A 54 1.79 -6.47 -5.24
CA LEU A 54 0.95 -7.06 -4.20
C LEU A 54 1.76 -8.01 -3.31
N ILE A 55 1.73 -7.75 -2.00
CA ILE A 55 2.41 -8.54 -0.98
C ILE A 55 1.38 -9.13 -0.04
N LYS A 56 1.20 -10.45 -0.11
CA LYS A 56 0.23 -11.17 0.71
C LYS A 56 0.55 -11.01 2.20
N LYS A 57 -0.37 -10.42 2.97
CA LYS A 57 -0.36 -10.40 4.44
C LYS A 57 -1.76 -10.53 5.03
N SER A 58 -1.87 -11.37 6.05
CA SER A 58 -3.13 -11.55 6.77
C SER A 58 -3.39 -10.39 7.74
N ALA A 59 -4.66 -10.03 7.90
CA ALA A 59 -5.10 -8.98 8.84
C ALA A 59 -4.67 -9.26 10.30
N GLN A 60 -4.54 -10.54 10.68
CA GLN A 60 -4.15 -10.95 12.02
C GLN A 60 -2.67 -10.67 12.32
N ALA A 61 -1.78 -10.94 11.34
CA ALA A 61 -0.38 -10.54 11.42
C ALA A 61 -0.26 -9.02 11.44
N PHE A 62 -1.10 -8.31 10.67
CA PHE A 62 -1.05 -6.85 10.60
C PHE A 62 -1.43 -6.16 11.90
N ARG A 63 -2.44 -6.65 12.63
CA ARG A 63 -2.78 -6.13 13.97
C ARG A 63 -1.56 -6.18 14.88
N GLN A 64 -0.82 -7.29 14.91
CA GLN A 64 0.40 -7.42 15.71
C GLN A 64 1.54 -6.52 15.20
N THR A 65 1.68 -6.36 13.87
CA THR A 65 2.76 -5.59 13.26
C THR A 65 2.60 -4.08 13.45
N LEU A 66 1.38 -3.54 13.31
CA LEU A 66 1.10 -2.13 13.61
C LEU A 66 1.37 -1.81 15.07
N PHE A 67 0.94 -2.66 16.01
CA PHE A 67 1.25 -2.47 17.42
C PHE A 67 2.76 -2.48 17.66
N SER A 68 3.51 -3.41 17.07
CA SER A 68 4.97 -3.46 17.22
C SER A 68 5.70 -2.26 16.59
N ALA A 69 5.27 -1.77 15.42
CA ALA A 69 5.89 -0.62 14.76
C ALA A 69 5.63 0.68 15.55
N SER A 70 4.41 0.84 16.09
CA SER A 70 4.08 1.94 17.00
C SER A 70 4.95 1.93 18.25
N ILE A 71 5.23 0.76 18.83
CA ILE A 71 6.06 0.63 20.03
C ILE A 71 7.54 0.86 19.70
N CYS A 72 8.01 0.46 18.51
CA CYS A 72 9.40 0.67 18.09
C CYS A 72 9.72 2.12 17.72
N SER A 73 8.72 2.93 17.33
CA SER A 73 8.91 4.37 17.06
C SER A 73 8.95 5.24 18.33
N TYR A 74 8.64 4.68 19.49
CA TYR A 74 8.72 5.34 20.81
C TYR A 74 9.95 4.90 21.64
N LYS A 75 11.00 4.40 20.99
CA LYS A 75 12.27 4.06 21.65
C LYS A 75 13.44 4.82 21.06
#